data_AF-A0A8H4AX56-F1
#
_entry.id   AF-A0A8H4AX56-F1
#
_cell.length_a   1.000
_cell.length_b   1.000
_cell.length_c   1.000
_cell.angle_alpha   90.00
_cell.angle_beta   90.00
_cell.angle_gamma   90.00
#
_symmetry.space_group_name_H-M   'P 1'
#
loop_
_entity.id
_entity.type
_entity.pdbx_description
1 polymer ?
#
loop_
_entity_poly.entity_id
_entity_poly.type
_entity_poly.pdbx_seq_one_letter_code
_entity_poly.pdbx_strand_id
1 'polypeptide(L)'
;MSNKQTNSNKDTWNLSVLGKIALISIILQTIIITILEGFVIYFHVKYLSQYKLSPIGEGLFQTDLINHAVFITSLFFQVLLVTDALWRRNSIQIVALNILSLAYAAIQLFQHIMLEDTGTIDATYAPTEPIFSKDDSDAPKEYYEARMRPLENAIIGLIVIFSVYLAFISYLLTKEFGWKIYKIYSADPQVRKALTNLTILHALIKIDIFFIGSYVLQLIPSQKLGYYASVTEITLVCVSGTVILLMAWFSVVREMKYLLLSVINLSSVSLIYWTFRLITVNLPRKPGFGIYLFIFSFIKSIS
;
A
#
# COMPACT_ATOMS: atom_id res chain seq x y z
N MET A 1 19.47 -36.55 -17.77
CA MET A 1 18.84 -35.50 -16.92
C MET A 1 19.14 -34.06 -17.36
N SER A 2 20.20 -33.78 -18.15
CA SER A 2 20.59 -32.39 -18.54
C SER A 2 19.67 -31.71 -19.58
N ASN A 3 19.17 -32.43 -20.60
CA ASN A 3 18.43 -31.81 -21.72
C ASN A 3 16.98 -31.36 -21.41
N LYS A 4 16.41 -31.77 -20.26
CA LYS A 4 15.05 -31.36 -19.84
C LYS A 4 15.08 -30.01 -19.09
N GLN A 5 16.19 -29.69 -18.44
CA GLN A 5 16.40 -28.44 -17.71
C GLN A 5 16.76 -27.28 -18.65
N THR A 6 17.44 -27.55 -19.76
CA THR A 6 17.81 -26.53 -20.77
C THR A 6 16.60 -26.04 -21.59
N ASN A 7 15.67 -26.94 -21.96
CA ASN A 7 14.40 -26.54 -22.59
C ASN A 7 13.45 -25.83 -21.60
N SER A 8 13.42 -26.25 -20.33
CA SER A 8 12.66 -25.56 -19.28
C SER A 8 13.03 -24.08 -19.16
N ASN A 9 14.31 -23.72 -19.26
CA ASN A 9 14.75 -22.33 -19.12
C ASN A 9 14.37 -21.42 -20.31
N LYS A 10 14.32 -21.93 -21.55
CA LYS A 10 13.83 -21.15 -22.71
C LYS A 10 12.31 -20.93 -22.67
N ASP A 11 11.56 -21.87 -22.10
CA ASP A 11 10.11 -21.77 -21.96
C ASP A 11 9.66 -20.95 -20.74
N THR A 12 10.57 -20.65 -19.80
CA THR A 12 10.25 -19.88 -18.59
C THR A 12 9.96 -18.39 -18.86
N TRP A 13 10.59 -17.79 -19.86
CA TRP A 13 10.42 -16.38 -20.23
C TRP A 13 9.39 -16.14 -21.33
N ASN A 14 8.82 -17.20 -21.91
CA ASN A 14 7.80 -17.06 -22.93
C ASN A 14 6.45 -16.78 -22.26
N LEU A 15 6.31 -15.54 -21.77
CA LEU A 15 5.10 -15.04 -21.14
C LEU A 15 3.93 -15.17 -22.11
N SER A 16 2.78 -15.61 -21.59
CA SER A 16 1.53 -15.60 -22.34
C SER A 16 1.23 -14.19 -22.86
N VAL A 17 0.54 -14.09 -23.99
CA VAL A 17 0.05 -12.82 -24.53
C VAL A 17 -0.72 -12.05 -23.45
N LEU A 18 -1.56 -12.74 -22.67
CA LEU A 18 -2.29 -12.16 -21.54
C LEU A 18 -1.35 -11.61 -20.45
N GLY A 19 -0.27 -12.32 -20.14
CA GLY A 19 0.72 -11.86 -19.17
C GLY A 19 1.48 -10.62 -19.67
N LYS A 20 1.81 -10.56 -20.97
CA LYS A 20 2.46 -9.39 -21.58
C LYS A 20 1.55 -8.17 -21.53
N ILE A 21 0.27 -8.36 -21.89
CA ILE A 21 -0.76 -7.32 -21.79
C ILE A 21 -0.87 -6.83 -20.34
N ALA A 22 -0.98 -7.74 -19.36
CA ALA A 22 -1.06 -7.37 -17.95
C ALA A 22 0.14 -6.52 -17.48
N LEU A 23 1.38 -6.92 -17.84
CA LEU A 23 2.58 -6.16 -17.48
C LEU A 23 2.64 -4.79 -18.14
N ILE A 24 2.35 -4.71 -19.44
CA ILE A 24 2.37 -3.43 -20.15
C ILE A 24 1.33 -2.50 -19.54
N SER A 25 0.11 -2.99 -19.27
CA SER A 25 -0.95 -2.21 -18.66
C SER A 25 -0.58 -1.70 -17.27
N ILE A 26 0.05 -2.53 -16.42
CA ILE A 26 0.40 -2.12 -15.06
C ILE A 26 1.59 -1.14 -15.01
N ILE A 27 2.54 -1.29 -15.93
CA ILE A 27 3.64 -0.34 -16.11
C ILE A 27 3.09 1.01 -16.59
N LEU A 28 2.21 1.00 -17.60
CA LEU A 28 1.58 2.21 -18.11
C LEU A 28 0.76 2.91 -17.03
N GLN A 29 -0.05 2.15 -16.28
CA GLN A 29 -0.81 2.67 -15.14
C GLN A 29 0.12 3.31 -14.10
N THR A 30 1.20 2.63 -13.73
CA THR A 30 2.17 3.13 -12.75
C THR A 30 2.78 4.46 -13.20
N ILE A 31 3.16 4.58 -14.47
CA ILE A 31 3.72 5.81 -15.02
C ILE A 31 2.70 6.95 -14.97
N ILE A 32 1.47 6.71 -15.44
CA ILE A 32 0.42 7.74 -15.50
C ILE A 32 0.07 8.21 -14.09
N ILE A 33 -0.16 7.29 -13.14
CA ILE A 33 -0.53 7.65 -11.77
C ILE A 33 0.63 8.37 -11.08
N THR A 34 1.88 7.92 -11.25
CA THR A 34 3.04 8.60 -10.63
C THR A 34 3.18 10.04 -11.11
N ILE A 35 2.89 10.32 -12.39
CA ILE A 35 2.91 11.69 -12.92
C ILE A 35 1.79 12.53 -12.28
N LEU A 36 0.56 12.01 -12.21
CA LEU A 36 -0.56 12.70 -11.59
C LEU A 36 -0.31 12.98 -10.11
N GLU A 37 0.21 12.01 -9.37
CA GLU A 37 0.63 12.16 -7.97
C GLU A 37 1.70 13.24 -7.80
N GLY A 38 2.69 13.30 -8.70
CA GLY A 38 3.68 14.37 -8.71
C GLY A 38 3.05 15.77 -8.82
N PHE A 39 2.00 15.92 -9.62
CA PHE A 39 1.25 17.18 -9.72
C PHE A 39 0.47 17.49 -8.44
N VAL A 40 -0.19 16.49 -7.83
CA VAL A 40 -0.90 16.68 -6.56
C VAL A 40 0.04 17.16 -5.47
N ILE A 41 1.19 16.47 -5.28
CA ILE A 41 2.23 16.87 -4.32
C ILE A 41 2.72 18.31 -4.60
N TYR A 42 2.95 18.66 -5.87
CA TYR A 42 3.40 20.01 -6.24
C TYR A 42 2.39 21.09 -5.83
N PHE A 43 1.10 20.90 -6.12
CA PHE A 43 0.06 21.84 -5.71
C PHE A 43 -0.08 21.90 -4.19
N HIS A 44 0.05 20.76 -3.52
CA HIS A 44 -0.07 20.66 -2.08
C HIS A 44 1.04 21.42 -1.34
N VAL A 45 2.30 21.26 -1.77
CA VAL A 45 3.45 22.00 -1.23
C VAL A 45 3.29 23.50 -1.46
N LYS A 46 2.80 23.90 -2.65
CA LYS A 46 2.58 25.32 -2.96
C LYS A 46 1.46 25.94 -2.13
N TYR A 47 0.36 25.23 -1.95
CA TYR A 47 -0.75 25.65 -1.10
C TYR A 47 -0.27 25.95 0.32
N LEU A 48 0.42 24.99 0.93
CA LEU A 48 0.87 25.11 2.32
C LEU A 48 2.01 26.11 2.51
N SER A 49 2.80 26.40 1.47
CA SER A 49 3.81 27.47 1.54
C SER A 49 3.23 28.88 1.75
N GLN A 50 1.91 29.06 1.59
CA GLN A 50 1.20 30.31 1.87
C GLN A 50 0.82 30.48 3.36
N TYR A 51 1.04 29.46 4.20
CA TYR A 51 0.62 29.46 5.59
C TYR A 51 1.81 29.10 6.51
N LYS A 52 1.89 29.79 7.65
CA LYS A 52 2.71 29.33 8.78
C LYS A 52 1.89 28.34 9.59
N LEU A 53 2.18 27.06 9.39
CA LEU A 53 1.49 25.94 10.02
C LEU A 53 1.75 25.89 11.53
N SER A 54 0.72 25.49 12.28
CA SER A 54 0.88 25.08 13.68
C SER A 54 1.68 23.75 13.74
N PRO A 55 2.27 23.37 14.88
CA PRO A 55 2.98 22.09 15.01
C PRO A 55 2.13 20.87 14.62
N ILE A 56 0.81 20.96 14.82
CA ILE A 56 -0.16 19.94 14.44
C ILE A 56 -0.37 19.95 12.92
N GLY A 57 -0.56 21.13 12.31
CA GLY A 57 -0.67 21.28 10.85
C GLY A 57 0.58 20.81 10.11
N GLU A 58 1.78 21.11 10.63
CA GLU A 58 3.04 20.58 10.10
C GLU A 58 3.09 19.04 10.17
N GLY A 59 2.64 18.46 11.28
CA GLY A 59 2.59 17.00 11.44
C GLY A 59 1.62 16.33 10.47
N LEU A 60 0.45 16.95 10.22
CA LEU A 60 -0.53 16.45 9.26
C LEU A 60 0.02 16.50 7.83
N PHE A 61 0.61 17.64 7.44
CA PHE A 61 1.26 17.79 6.13
C PHE A 61 2.38 16.77 5.90
N GLN A 62 3.27 16.59 6.89
CA GLN A 62 4.34 15.60 6.76
C GLN A 62 3.81 14.17 6.67
N THR A 63 2.69 13.88 7.35
CA THR A 63 2.04 12.58 7.27
C THR A 63 1.48 12.34 5.87
N ASP A 64 0.76 13.32 5.33
CA ASP A 64 0.21 13.29 3.98
C ASP A 64 1.28 13.11 2.89
N LEU A 65 2.35 13.91 2.93
CA LEU A 65 3.46 13.79 2.00
C LEU A 65 4.10 12.38 2.02
N ILE A 66 4.21 11.79 3.20
CA ILE A 66 4.72 10.42 3.36
C ILE A 66 3.72 9.39 2.82
N ASN A 67 2.42 9.60 2.98
CA ASN A 67 1.40 8.73 2.41
C ASN A 67 1.42 8.75 0.88
N HIS A 68 1.59 9.93 0.26
CA HIS A 68 1.83 10.04 -1.18
C HIS A 68 3.12 9.32 -1.61
N ALA A 69 4.21 9.46 -0.85
CA ALA A 69 5.46 8.74 -1.15
C ALA A 69 5.33 7.21 -1.04
N VAL A 70 4.64 6.73 0.00
CA VAL A 70 4.33 5.30 0.17
C VAL A 70 3.39 4.82 -0.94
N PHE A 71 2.45 5.65 -1.41
CA PHE A 71 1.56 5.30 -2.52
C PHE A 71 2.35 5.06 -3.79
N ILE A 72 3.20 6.02 -4.17
CA ILE A 72 4.07 5.91 -5.34
C ILE A 72 4.95 4.66 -5.23
N THR A 73 5.55 4.43 -4.05
CA THR A 73 6.36 3.24 -3.79
C THR A 73 5.54 1.95 -3.95
N SER A 74 4.27 1.95 -3.54
CA SER A 74 3.34 0.82 -3.70
C SER A 74 3.08 0.48 -5.16
N LEU A 75 2.97 1.48 -6.05
CA LEU A 75 2.77 1.27 -7.49
C LEU A 75 3.99 0.58 -8.11
N PHE A 76 5.20 1.03 -7.80
CA PHE A 76 6.42 0.35 -8.24
C PHE A 76 6.51 -1.07 -7.69
N PHE A 77 6.16 -1.26 -6.42
CA PHE A 77 6.16 -2.57 -5.81
C PHE A 77 5.12 -3.52 -6.45
N GLN A 78 3.97 -2.99 -6.85
CA GLN A 78 2.94 -3.73 -7.57
C GLN A 78 3.46 -4.25 -8.93
N VAL A 79 4.23 -3.46 -9.68
CA VAL A 79 4.89 -3.91 -10.93
C VAL A 79 5.83 -5.08 -10.65
N LEU A 80 6.67 -4.97 -9.61
CA LEU A 80 7.61 -6.02 -9.22
C LEU A 80 6.87 -7.31 -8.83
N LEU A 81 5.82 -7.21 -8.03
CA LEU A 81 5.07 -8.36 -7.57
C LEU A 81 4.21 -9.00 -8.66
N VAL A 82 3.67 -8.23 -9.62
CA VAL A 82 2.97 -8.82 -10.77
C VAL A 82 3.95 -9.52 -11.71
N THR A 83 5.14 -8.95 -11.92
CA THR A 83 6.21 -9.61 -12.70
C THR A 83 6.58 -10.96 -12.08
N ASP A 84 6.78 -10.97 -10.76
CA ASP A 84 7.07 -12.17 -9.99
C ASP A 84 5.91 -13.17 -9.97
N ALA A 85 4.67 -12.69 -9.87
CA ALA A 85 3.47 -13.52 -9.94
C ALA A 85 3.32 -14.21 -11.29
N LEU A 86 3.62 -13.51 -12.39
CA LEU A 86 3.58 -14.07 -13.75
C LEU A 86 4.68 -15.09 -13.96
N TRP A 87 5.89 -14.83 -13.45
CA TRP A 87 7.00 -15.80 -13.51
C TRP A 87 6.67 -17.09 -12.76
N ARG A 88 6.15 -16.97 -11.54
CA ARG A 88 5.76 -18.14 -10.72
C ARG A 88 4.39 -18.71 -11.06
N ARG A 89 3.68 -18.14 -12.05
CA ARG A 89 2.33 -18.54 -12.46
C ARG A 89 1.33 -18.55 -11.29
N ASN A 90 1.49 -17.59 -10.39
CA ASN A 90 0.67 -17.41 -9.20
C ASN A 90 -0.39 -16.33 -9.44
N SER A 91 -1.57 -16.71 -9.91
CA SER A 91 -2.64 -15.74 -10.13
C SER A 91 -3.27 -15.23 -8.83
N ILE A 92 -3.18 -15.98 -7.73
CA ILE A 92 -3.69 -15.55 -6.41
C ILE A 92 -2.97 -14.27 -5.96
N GLN A 93 -1.67 -14.17 -6.21
CA GLN A 93 -0.88 -12.98 -5.92
C GLN A 93 -1.39 -11.76 -6.72
N ILE A 94 -1.79 -11.93 -7.98
CA ILE A 94 -2.33 -10.83 -8.80
C ILE A 94 -3.68 -10.35 -8.26
N VAL A 95 -4.57 -11.27 -7.88
CA VAL A 95 -5.87 -10.90 -7.25
C VAL A 95 -5.66 -10.16 -5.94
N ALA A 96 -4.76 -10.66 -5.08
CA ALA A 96 -4.44 -10.02 -3.81
C ALA A 96 -3.93 -8.59 -4.01
N LEU A 97 -3.04 -8.38 -4.99
CA LEU A 97 -2.49 -7.05 -5.29
C LEU A 97 -3.55 -6.06 -5.79
N ASN A 98 -4.52 -6.52 -6.59
CA ASN A 98 -5.62 -5.65 -7.03
C ASN A 98 -6.46 -5.16 -5.84
N ILE A 99 -6.80 -6.06 -4.91
CA ILE A 99 -7.56 -5.69 -3.70
C ILE A 99 -6.75 -4.71 -2.85
N LEU A 100 -5.44 -4.96 -2.67
CA LEU A 100 -4.56 -4.07 -1.92
C LEU A 100 -4.45 -2.68 -2.56
N SER A 101 -4.36 -2.59 -3.88
CA SER A 101 -4.29 -1.30 -4.58
C SER A 101 -5.56 -0.45 -4.39
N LEU A 102 -6.74 -1.09 -4.35
CA LEU A 102 -8.00 -0.41 -4.04
C LEU A 102 -8.06 0.06 -2.58
N ALA A 103 -7.61 -0.77 -1.65
CA ALA A 103 -7.58 -0.41 -0.23
C ALA A 103 -6.66 0.80 0.01
N TYR A 104 -5.50 0.83 -0.66
CA TYR A 104 -4.57 1.95 -0.54
C TYR A 104 -5.17 3.25 -1.11
N ALA A 105 -5.79 3.19 -2.30
CA ALA A 105 -6.46 4.35 -2.89
C ALA A 105 -7.56 4.92 -1.98
N ALA A 106 -8.32 4.05 -1.31
CA ALA A 106 -9.32 4.48 -0.34
C ALA A 106 -8.68 5.18 0.87
N ILE A 107 -7.64 4.60 1.46
CA ILE A 107 -6.92 5.18 2.61
C ILE A 107 -6.38 6.57 2.27
N GLN A 108 -5.77 6.73 1.09
CA GLN A 108 -5.21 8.00 0.63
C GLN A 108 -6.29 9.07 0.47
N LEU A 109 -7.43 8.74 -0.14
CA LEU A 109 -8.56 9.68 -0.26
C LEU A 109 -9.01 10.19 1.11
N PHE A 110 -9.13 9.30 2.10
CA PHE A 110 -9.54 9.70 3.44
C PHE A 110 -8.51 10.61 4.11
N GLN A 111 -7.22 10.32 3.96
CA GLN A 111 -6.16 11.15 4.53
C GLN A 111 -6.15 12.55 3.93
N HIS A 112 -6.39 12.65 2.61
CA HIS A 112 -6.49 13.94 1.94
C HIS A 112 -7.66 14.78 2.47
N ILE A 113 -8.86 14.21 2.53
CA ILE A 113 -10.05 14.91 3.07
C ILE A 113 -9.79 15.41 4.49
N MET A 114 -9.15 14.60 5.33
CA MET A 114 -8.79 15.02 6.69
C MET A 114 -7.83 16.21 6.71
N LEU A 115 -6.89 16.29 5.78
CA LEU A 115 -5.95 17.40 5.69
C LEU A 115 -6.61 18.68 5.16
N GLU A 116 -7.52 18.57 4.21
CA GLU A 116 -8.32 19.70 3.71
C GLU A 116 -9.21 20.30 4.81
N ASP A 117 -9.84 19.44 5.61
CA ASP A 117 -10.73 19.83 6.70
C ASP A 117 -9.97 20.40 7.91
N THR A 118 -8.82 19.83 8.26
CA THR A 118 -8.16 20.11 9.55
C THR A 118 -6.74 20.68 9.47
N GLY A 119 -6.11 20.66 8.29
CA GLY A 119 -4.69 21.01 8.11
C GLY A 119 -4.36 22.48 8.33
N THR A 120 -5.31 23.38 8.05
CA THR A 120 -5.11 24.83 8.19
C THR A 120 -5.79 25.43 9.43
N ILE A 121 -6.35 24.61 10.30
CA ILE A 121 -6.91 25.08 11.58
C ILE A 121 -5.77 25.68 12.41
N ASP A 122 -5.96 26.91 12.89
CA ASP A 122 -4.98 27.72 13.63
C ASP A 122 -3.69 28.08 12.87
N ALA A 123 -3.68 27.97 11.54
CA ALA A 123 -2.55 28.40 10.72
C ALA A 123 -2.56 29.92 10.51
N THR A 124 -1.39 30.57 10.59
CA THR A 124 -1.27 32.00 10.31
C THR A 124 -1.03 32.23 8.83
N TYR A 125 -1.93 32.94 8.14
CA TYR A 125 -1.77 33.28 6.74
C TYR A 125 -0.54 34.19 6.54
N ALA A 126 0.37 33.75 5.67
CA ALA A 126 1.60 34.46 5.37
C ALA A 126 1.90 34.26 3.88
N PRO A 127 1.28 35.06 2.99
CA PRO A 127 1.38 34.85 1.56
C PRO A 127 2.84 34.97 1.09
N THR A 128 3.31 33.92 0.45
CA THR A 128 4.62 33.85 -0.19
C THR A 128 4.52 34.25 -1.67
N GLU A 129 3.37 34.01 -2.31
CA GLU A 129 3.13 34.38 -3.72
C GLU A 129 2.41 35.74 -3.84
N PRO A 130 2.83 36.63 -4.76
CA PRO A 130 2.23 37.96 -4.95
C PRO A 130 0.84 37.94 -5.61
N ILE A 131 0.36 36.74 -5.98
CA ILE A 131 -0.92 36.52 -6.67
C ILE A 131 -2.10 36.63 -5.68
N PHE A 132 -1.86 36.37 -4.40
CA PHE A 132 -2.88 36.39 -3.36
C PHE A 132 -2.83 37.69 -2.55
N SER A 133 -4.00 38.29 -2.32
CA SER A 133 -4.11 39.48 -1.47
C SER A 133 -3.74 39.13 -0.03
N LYS A 134 -3.12 40.06 0.69
CA LYS A 134 -2.79 39.89 2.12
C LYS A 134 -4.04 39.88 3.01
N ASP A 135 -5.14 40.45 2.52
CA ASP A 135 -6.40 40.59 3.26
C ASP A 135 -7.39 39.45 3.01
N ASP A 136 -7.08 38.55 2.06
CA ASP A 136 -7.93 37.42 1.70
C ASP A 136 -7.22 36.09 1.99
N SER A 137 -7.47 35.55 3.17
CA SER A 137 -6.87 34.29 3.64
C SER A 137 -7.48 33.04 3.00
N ASP A 138 -8.64 33.17 2.37
CA ASP A 138 -9.43 32.05 1.84
C ASP A 138 -9.19 31.85 0.33
N ALA A 139 -8.79 32.91 -0.40
CA ALA A 139 -8.44 32.84 -1.82
C ALA A 139 -7.41 31.76 -2.21
N PRO A 140 -6.32 31.51 -1.45
CA PRO A 140 -5.40 30.42 -1.77
C PRO A 140 -6.08 29.06 -1.63
N LYS A 141 -6.87 28.85 -0.57
CA LYS A 141 -7.59 27.59 -0.31
C LYS A 141 -8.51 27.25 -1.48
N GLU A 142 -9.39 28.17 -1.86
CA GLU A 142 -10.30 27.97 -2.99
C GLU A 142 -9.55 27.73 -4.32
N TYR A 143 -8.46 28.48 -4.55
CA TYR A 143 -7.68 28.34 -5.77
C TYR A 143 -7.06 26.95 -5.92
N TYR A 144 -6.40 26.45 -4.87
CA TYR A 144 -5.70 25.17 -4.93
C TYR A 144 -6.67 23.98 -4.82
N GLU A 145 -7.72 24.06 -3.99
CA GLU A 145 -8.75 23.00 -3.90
C GLU A 145 -9.40 22.73 -5.26
N ALA A 146 -9.72 23.79 -6.01
CA ALA A 146 -10.31 23.66 -7.34
C ALA A 146 -9.39 22.94 -8.36
N ARG A 147 -8.07 22.92 -8.14
CA ARG A 147 -7.10 22.19 -9.01
C ARG A 147 -6.75 20.81 -8.47
N MET A 148 -6.69 20.63 -7.15
CA MET A 148 -6.27 19.36 -6.52
C MET A 148 -7.39 18.30 -6.60
N ARG A 149 -8.62 18.66 -6.21
CA ARG A 149 -9.78 17.74 -6.22
C ARG A 149 -10.00 17.02 -7.56
N PRO A 150 -9.97 17.68 -8.74
CA PRO A 150 -10.16 16.97 -10.01
C PRO A 150 -9.01 16.01 -10.34
N LEU A 151 -7.76 16.32 -9.95
CA LEU A 151 -6.61 15.43 -10.17
C LEU A 151 -6.74 14.15 -9.34
N GLU A 152 -7.13 14.27 -8.08
CA GLU A 152 -7.31 13.13 -7.18
C GLU A 152 -8.49 12.26 -7.58
N ASN A 153 -9.62 12.87 -7.93
CA ASN A 153 -10.77 12.15 -8.48
C ASN A 153 -10.39 11.40 -9.76
N ALA A 154 -9.52 11.98 -10.60
CA ALA A 154 -8.99 11.31 -11.77
C ALA A 154 -8.08 10.11 -11.40
N ILE A 155 -7.21 10.26 -10.41
CA ILE A 155 -6.35 9.17 -9.90
C ILE A 155 -7.20 8.00 -9.39
N ILE A 156 -8.20 8.28 -8.54
CA ILE A 156 -9.09 7.26 -7.97
C ILE A 156 -9.91 6.57 -9.07
N GLY A 157 -10.50 7.36 -9.98
CA GLY A 157 -11.23 6.83 -11.13
C GLY A 157 -10.35 5.91 -11.97
N LEU A 158 -9.10 6.30 -12.22
CA LEU A 158 -8.13 5.51 -12.96
C LEU A 158 -7.81 4.19 -12.23
N ILE A 159 -7.56 4.23 -10.92
CA ILE A 159 -7.27 3.02 -10.12
C ILE A 159 -8.45 2.06 -10.13
N VAL A 160 -9.69 2.55 -9.98
CA VAL A 160 -10.89 1.70 -10.00
C VAL A 160 -11.08 1.04 -11.36
N ILE A 161 -10.99 1.82 -12.45
CA ILE A 161 -11.11 1.31 -13.82
C ILE A 161 -10.03 0.26 -14.09
N PHE A 162 -8.77 0.56 -13.74
CA PHE A 162 -7.66 -0.38 -13.91
C PHE A 162 -7.80 -1.60 -13.01
N SER A 163 -8.32 -1.48 -11.79
CA SER A 163 -8.57 -2.60 -10.90
C SER A 163 -9.60 -3.57 -11.48
N VAL A 164 -10.72 -3.07 -12.01
CA VAL A 164 -11.73 -3.90 -12.69
C VAL A 164 -11.12 -4.59 -13.92
N TYR A 165 -10.35 -3.85 -14.72
CA TYR A 165 -9.63 -4.40 -15.87
C TYR A 165 -8.62 -5.48 -15.47
N LEU A 166 -7.78 -5.23 -14.46
CA LEU A 166 -6.78 -6.19 -13.97
C LEU A 166 -7.44 -7.39 -13.28
N ALA A 167 -8.60 -7.22 -12.63
CA ALA A 167 -9.38 -8.33 -12.07
C ALA A 167 -9.87 -9.26 -13.18
N PHE A 168 -10.37 -8.71 -14.29
CA PHE A 168 -10.75 -9.49 -15.47
C PHE A 168 -9.57 -10.22 -16.10
N ILE A 169 -8.44 -9.54 -16.29
CA ILE A 169 -7.21 -10.15 -16.81
C ILE A 169 -6.67 -11.24 -15.86
N SER A 170 -6.70 -10.99 -14.55
CA SER A 170 -6.30 -11.95 -13.51
C SER A 170 -7.17 -13.21 -13.50
N TYR A 171 -8.48 -13.07 -13.74
CA TYR A 171 -9.39 -14.21 -13.92
C TYR A 171 -8.99 -15.07 -15.13
N LEU A 172 -8.67 -14.45 -16.27
CA LEU A 172 -8.22 -15.17 -17.46
C LEU A 172 -6.86 -15.87 -17.22
N LEU A 173 -5.92 -15.17 -16.58
CA LEU A 173 -4.61 -15.74 -16.19
C LEU A 173 -4.77 -16.93 -15.25
N THR A 174 -5.73 -16.88 -14.32
CA THR A 174 -6.01 -18.00 -13.40
C THR A 174 -6.39 -19.27 -14.16
N LYS A 175 -7.26 -19.15 -15.17
CA LYS A 175 -7.63 -20.30 -16.03
C LYS A 175 -6.43 -20.85 -16.79
N GLU A 176 -5.62 -19.95 -17.37
CA GLU A 176 -4.45 -20.33 -18.15
C GLU A 176 -3.37 -21.02 -17.29
N PHE A 177 -3.08 -20.47 -16.12
CA PHE A 177 -2.12 -21.02 -15.17
C PHE A 177 -2.60 -22.34 -14.58
N GLY A 178 -3.88 -22.45 -14.23
CA GLY A 178 -4.48 -23.71 -13.78
C GLY A 178 -4.29 -24.84 -14.79
N TRP A 179 -4.54 -24.57 -16.07
CA TRP A 179 -4.31 -25.52 -17.15
C TRP A 179 -2.83 -25.90 -17.28
N LYS A 180 -1.92 -24.93 -17.22
CA LYS A 180 -0.47 -25.17 -17.31
C LYS A 180 0.06 -26.00 -16.13
N ILE A 181 -0.37 -25.68 -14.90
CA ILE A 181 0.02 -26.42 -13.69
C ILE A 181 -0.52 -27.84 -13.74
N TYR A 182 -1.77 -28.04 -14.21
CA TYR A 182 -2.36 -29.36 -14.37
C TYR A 182 -1.50 -30.26 -15.29
N LYS A 183 -1.04 -29.75 -16.43
CA LYS A 183 -0.22 -30.53 -17.37
C LYS A 183 1.15 -30.92 -16.80
N ILE A 184 1.75 -30.08 -15.95
CA ILE A 184 3.10 -30.33 -15.40
C ILE A 184 3.04 -31.30 -14.21
N TYR A 185 2.05 -31.14 -13.34
CA TYR A 185 1.97 -31.85 -12.06
C TYR A 185 0.76 -32.78 -11.96
N SER A 186 0.32 -33.39 -13.07
CA SER A 186 -0.88 -34.27 -13.12
C SER A 186 -0.83 -35.48 -12.16
N ALA A 187 0.34 -35.86 -11.66
CA ALA A 187 0.52 -37.15 -10.99
C ALA A 187 0.18 -37.18 -9.48
N ASP A 188 0.18 -36.04 -8.76
CA ASP A 188 -0.12 -36.03 -7.32
C ASP A 188 -0.83 -34.73 -6.86
N PRO A 189 -2.10 -34.80 -6.40
CA PRO A 189 -2.81 -33.64 -5.87
C PRO A 189 -2.20 -33.07 -4.57
N GLN A 190 -1.50 -33.87 -3.78
CA GLN A 190 -0.85 -33.43 -2.53
C GLN A 190 0.36 -32.54 -2.81
N VAL A 191 1.24 -32.96 -3.72
CA VAL A 191 2.39 -32.17 -4.16
C VAL A 191 1.94 -30.84 -4.77
N ARG A 192 0.89 -30.88 -5.60
CA ARG A 192 0.31 -29.65 -6.17
C ARG A 192 -0.17 -28.69 -5.08
N LYS A 193 -0.88 -29.18 -4.06
CA LYS A 193 -1.36 -28.35 -2.95
C LYS A 193 -0.21 -27.77 -2.14
N ALA A 194 0.83 -28.56 -1.88
CA ALA A 194 2.03 -28.09 -1.18
C ALA A 194 2.73 -26.95 -1.95
N LEU A 195 2.98 -27.13 -3.25
CA LEU A 195 3.61 -26.11 -4.10
C LEU A 195 2.79 -24.82 -4.20
N THR A 196 1.46 -24.93 -4.32
CA THR A 196 0.57 -23.77 -4.30
C THR A 196 0.68 -23.03 -2.97
N ASN A 197 0.64 -23.73 -1.84
CA ASN A 197 0.77 -23.12 -0.51
C ASN A 197 2.13 -22.43 -0.32
N LEU A 198 3.22 -23.04 -0.79
CA LEU A 198 4.55 -22.42 -0.77
C LEU A 198 4.58 -21.12 -1.57
N THR A 199 3.97 -21.13 -2.76
CA THR A 199 3.96 -19.95 -3.63
C THR A 199 3.09 -18.82 -3.05
N ILE A 200 1.98 -19.17 -2.38
CA ILE A 200 1.16 -18.22 -1.62
C ILE A 200 1.95 -17.65 -0.45
N LEU A 201 2.64 -18.49 0.33
CA LEU A 201 3.48 -18.02 1.45
C LEU A 201 4.55 -17.04 0.98
N HIS A 202 5.25 -17.35 -0.12
CA HIS A 202 6.26 -16.46 -0.69
C HIS A 202 5.66 -15.13 -1.16
N ALA A 203 4.41 -15.14 -1.65
CA ALA A 203 3.70 -13.91 -2.01
C ALA A 203 3.32 -13.08 -0.76
N LEU A 204 2.80 -13.73 0.29
CA LEU A 204 2.44 -13.09 1.55
C LEU A 204 3.66 -12.44 2.22
N ILE A 205 4.79 -13.16 2.32
CA ILE A 205 6.02 -12.60 2.90
C ILE A 205 6.47 -11.33 2.18
N LYS A 206 6.40 -11.29 0.84
CA LYS A 206 6.78 -10.10 0.07
C LYS A 206 5.84 -8.92 0.34
N ILE A 207 4.53 -9.19 0.40
CA ILE A 207 3.52 -8.19 0.74
C ILE A 207 3.76 -7.66 2.17
N ASP A 208 4.04 -8.54 3.13
CA ASP A 208 4.29 -8.18 4.53
C ASP A 208 5.55 -7.30 4.70
N ILE A 209 6.62 -7.56 3.94
CA ILE A 209 7.82 -6.70 3.92
C ILE A 209 7.44 -5.27 3.53
N PHE A 210 6.61 -5.11 2.50
CA PHE A 210 6.15 -3.79 2.07
C PHE A 210 5.27 -3.12 3.13
N PHE A 211 4.38 -3.86 3.79
CA PHE A 211 3.55 -3.33 4.87
C PHE A 211 4.38 -2.86 6.08
N ILE A 212 5.36 -3.66 6.52
CA ILE A 212 6.24 -3.27 7.63
C ILE A 212 7.04 -2.01 7.26
N GLY A 213 7.60 -1.96 6.05
CA GLY A 213 8.33 -0.78 5.57
C GLY A 213 7.45 0.47 5.50
N SER A 214 6.25 0.34 4.93
CA SER A 214 5.27 1.44 4.81
C SER A 214 4.84 1.96 6.17
N TYR A 215 4.59 1.06 7.13
CA TYR A 215 4.23 1.42 8.49
C TYR A 215 5.36 2.16 9.21
N VAL A 216 6.61 1.69 9.08
CA VAL A 216 7.77 2.36 9.65
C VAL A 216 7.92 3.78 9.10
N LEU A 217 7.72 3.98 7.79
CA LEU A 217 7.75 5.31 7.17
C LEU A 217 6.65 6.21 7.72
N GLN A 218 5.44 5.70 7.88
CA GLN A 218 4.28 6.45 8.40
C GLN A 218 4.39 6.80 9.90
N LEU A 219 5.21 6.06 10.68
CA LEU A 219 5.46 6.39 12.09
C LEU A 219 6.35 7.61 12.30
N ILE A 220 7.23 7.94 11.35
CA ILE A 220 8.14 9.09 11.42
C ILE A 220 7.38 10.42 11.61
N PRO A 221 6.40 10.79 10.75
CA PRO A 221 5.68 12.05 10.89
C PRO A 221 4.69 12.04 12.07
N SER A 222 4.22 10.84 12.46
CA SER A 222 3.34 10.66 13.62
C SER A 222 3.94 11.22 14.92
N GLN A 223 5.27 11.23 15.04
CA GLN A 223 5.96 11.83 16.20
C GLN A 223 5.61 13.31 16.41
N LYS A 224 5.44 14.07 15.33
CA LYS A 224 5.07 15.50 15.40
C LYS A 224 3.63 15.73 15.85
N LEU A 225 2.75 14.75 15.64
CA LEU A 225 1.34 14.79 16.03
C LEU A 225 1.12 14.48 17.52
N GLY A 226 2.19 14.34 18.31
CA GLY A 226 2.09 13.99 19.73
C GLY A 226 1.81 12.51 19.98
N TYR A 227 1.88 11.67 18.95
CA TYR A 227 2.04 10.23 19.16
C TYR A 227 3.47 9.99 19.63
N TYR A 228 3.64 9.54 20.87
CA TYR A 228 4.91 9.06 21.39
C TYR A 228 5.30 7.73 20.72
N ALA A 229 5.60 7.76 19.42
CA ALA A 229 6.31 6.70 18.75
C ALA A 229 7.78 6.84 19.15
N SER A 230 8.18 6.13 20.20
CA SER A 230 9.58 6.13 20.61
C SER A 230 10.43 5.51 19.49
N VAL A 231 11.70 5.95 19.35
CA VAL A 231 12.67 5.30 18.45
C VAL A 231 12.74 3.79 18.68
N THR A 232 12.46 3.35 19.92
CA THR A 232 12.38 1.93 20.27
C THR A 232 11.21 1.21 19.62
N GLU A 233 10.07 1.86 19.40
CA GLU A 233 8.90 1.26 18.73
C GLU A 233 9.18 1.02 17.25
N ILE A 234 9.73 2.02 16.57
CA ILE A 234 10.15 1.91 15.16
C ILE A 234 11.16 0.79 14.99
N THR A 235 12.17 0.76 15.86
CA THR A 235 13.22 -0.27 15.85
C THR A 235 12.64 -1.66 16.14
N LEU A 236 11.76 -1.77 17.12
CA LEU A 236 11.10 -3.02 17.49
C LEU A 236 10.31 -3.58 16.32
N VAL A 237 9.44 -2.79 15.68
CA VAL A 237 8.58 -3.25 14.58
C VAL A 237 9.42 -3.62 13.36
N CYS A 238 10.42 -2.79 13.01
CA CYS A 238 11.29 -3.07 11.87
C CYS A 238 12.11 -4.35 12.07
N VAL A 239 12.77 -4.50 13.22
CA VAL A 239 13.65 -5.64 13.50
C VAL A 239 12.84 -6.92 13.74
N SER A 240 11.86 -6.89 14.64
CA SER A 240 11.06 -8.08 14.97
C SER A 240 10.24 -8.56 13.78
N GLY A 241 9.63 -7.66 13.02
CA GLY A 241 8.88 -8.00 11.81
C GLY A 241 9.76 -8.68 10.77
N THR A 242 10.95 -8.12 10.49
CA THR A 242 11.89 -8.71 9.53
C THR A 242 12.40 -10.08 9.99
N VAL A 243 12.73 -10.23 11.27
CA VAL A 243 13.20 -11.50 11.84
C VAL A 243 12.11 -12.58 11.75
N ILE A 244 10.86 -12.27 12.10
CA ILE A 244 9.74 -13.20 12.01
C ILE A 244 9.53 -13.66 10.56
N LEU A 245 9.59 -12.75 9.58
CA LEU A 245 9.43 -13.09 8.17
C LEU A 245 10.59 -13.94 7.63
N LEU A 246 11.84 -13.65 8.02
CA LEU A 246 12.99 -14.47 7.66
C LEU A 246 12.92 -15.86 8.28
N MET A 247 12.48 -15.97 9.54
CA MET A 247 12.23 -17.25 10.20
C MET A 247 11.12 -18.02 9.50
N ALA A 248 10.04 -17.35 9.05
CA ALA A 248 8.95 -17.98 8.30
C ALA A 248 9.45 -18.59 6.99
N TRP A 249 10.22 -17.82 6.21
CA TRP A 249 10.85 -18.29 4.98
C TRP A 249 11.78 -19.48 5.24
N PHE A 250 12.71 -19.33 6.18
CA PHE A 250 13.72 -20.35 6.47
C PHE A 250 13.11 -21.65 7.00
N SER A 251 12.10 -21.53 7.86
CA SER A 251 11.36 -22.66 8.43
C SER A 251 10.75 -23.55 7.35
N VAL A 252 10.16 -22.93 6.34
CA VAL A 252 9.47 -23.65 5.28
C VAL A 252 10.44 -24.23 4.26
N VAL A 253 11.53 -23.53 3.93
CA VAL A 253 12.58 -24.08 3.04
C VAL A 253 13.32 -25.26 3.66
N ARG A 254 13.48 -25.29 4.99
CA ARG A 254 14.16 -26.37 5.72
C ARG A 254 13.21 -27.43 6.28
N GLU A 255 11.91 -27.31 6.05
CA GLU A 255 10.87 -28.18 6.60
C GLU A 255 10.93 -28.34 8.14
N MET A 256 11.38 -27.30 8.85
CA MET A 256 11.61 -27.32 10.29
C MET A 256 10.31 -27.08 11.08
N LYS A 257 9.58 -28.14 11.40
CA LYS A 257 8.28 -28.08 12.10
C LYS A 257 8.28 -27.26 13.39
N TYR A 258 9.32 -27.37 14.21
CA TYR A 258 9.43 -26.63 15.47
C TYR A 258 9.63 -25.12 15.25
N LEU A 259 10.43 -24.76 14.23
CA LEU A 259 10.62 -23.36 13.86
C LEU A 259 9.33 -22.77 13.29
N LEU A 260 8.57 -23.54 12.51
CA LEU A 260 7.26 -23.12 11.99
C LEU A 260 6.27 -22.87 13.13
N LEU A 261 6.22 -23.77 14.11
CA LEU A 261 5.37 -23.60 15.29
C LEU A 261 5.75 -22.32 16.07
N SER A 262 7.05 -22.06 16.24
CA SER A 262 7.52 -20.82 16.87
C SER A 262 7.07 -19.57 16.09
N VAL A 263 7.24 -19.56 14.76
CA VAL A 263 6.79 -18.46 13.90
C VAL A 263 5.28 -18.22 14.03
N ILE A 264 4.46 -19.27 14.03
CA ILE A 264 3.00 -19.13 14.18
C ILE A 264 2.66 -18.45 15.51
N ASN A 265 3.26 -18.91 16.62
CA ASN A 265 3.03 -18.32 17.93
C ASN A 265 3.48 -16.85 18.01
N LEU A 266 4.66 -16.52 17.46
CA LEU A 266 5.16 -15.14 17.41
C LEU A 266 4.25 -14.24 16.56
N SER A 267 3.78 -14.74 15.42
CA SER A 267 2.83 -14.00 14.57
C SER A 267 1.49 -13.77 15.28
N SER A 268 1.00 -14.73 16.08
CA SER A 268 -0.20 -14.54 16.90
C SER A 268 -0.01 -13.44 17.95
N VAL A 269 1.13 -13.42 18.65
CA VAL A 269 1.46 -12.35 19.61
C VAL A 269 1.58 -10.99 18.91
N SER A 270 2.19 -10.96 17.72
CA SER A 270 2.28 -9.76 16.88
C SER A 270 0.88 -9.21 16.53
N LEU A 271 -0.06 -10.06 16.10
CA LEU A 271 -1.43 -9.64 15.81
C LEU A 271 -2.17 -9.07 17.03
N ILE A 272 -1.93 -9.61 18.22
CA ILE A 272 -2.48 -9.08 19.48
C ILE A 272 -1.92 -7.67 19.73
N TYR A 273 -0.60 -7.48 19.58
CA TYR A 273 0.02 -6.17 19.72
C TYR A 273 -0.54 -5.15 18.71
N TRP A 274 -0.68 -5.54 17.44
CA TRP A 274 -1.30 -4.71 16.41
C TRP A 274 -2.72 -4.30 16.75
N THR A 275 -3.53 -5.24 17.25
CA THR A 275 -4.91 -4.95 17.69
C THR A 275 -4.93 -3.95 18.84
N PHE A 276 -4.06 -4.15 19.85
CA PHE A 276 -3.91 -3.21 20.95
C PHE A 276 -3.49 -1.81 20.50
N ARG A 277 -2.54 -1.72 19.56
CA ARG A 277 -2.09 -0.44 18.99
C ARG A 277 -3.21 0.24 18.20
N LEU A 278 -3.95 -0.50 17.38
CA LEU A 278 -5.12 0.03 16.68
C LEU A 278 -6.11 0.63 17.69
N ILE A 279 -6.49 -0.10 18.74
CA ILE A 279 -7.42 0.42 19.76
C ILE A 279 -6.84 1.69 20.43
N THR A 280 -5.57 1.69 20.80
CA THR A 280 -4.92 2.81 21.49
C THR A 280 -4.87 4.08 20.63
N VAL A 281 -4.65 3.93 19.32
CA VAL A 281 -4.69 5.05 18.37
C VAL A 281 -6.10 5.62 18.25
N ASN A 282 -7.13 4.77 18.35
CA ASN A 282 -8.53 5.17 18.23
C ASN A 282 -9.11 5.82 19.50
N LEU A 283 -8.48 5.67 20.69
CA LEU A 283 -8.97 6.28 21.94
C LEU A 283 -8.77 7.82 21.95
N PRO A 284 -9.74 8.62 22.42
CA PRO A 284 -9.71 10.06 22.27
C PRO A 284 -8.88 10.64 23.41
N ARG A 285 -7.73 11.24 23.07
CA ARG A 285 -6.84 11.82 24.09
C ARG A 285 -7.20 13.26 24.46
N LYS A 286 -8.01 13.95 23.65
CA LYS A 286 -8.52 15.31 23.92
C LYS A 286 -10.01 15.41 23.55
N PRO A 287 -10.85 16.10 24.36
CA PRO A 287 -12.22 16.39 23.97
C PRO A 287 -12.22 17.30 22.72
N GLY A 288 -12.78 16.82 21.61
CA GLY A 288 -12.92 17.57 20.36
C GLY A 288 -12.12 17.05 19.15
N PHE A 289 -11.12 16.18 19.35
CA PHE A 289 -10.35 15.55 18.27
C PHE A 289 -10.36 14.03 18.47
N GLY A 290 -11.49 13.42 18.13
CA GLY A 290 -11.71 11.99 18.29
C GLY A 290 -11.85 11.30 16.94
N ILE A 291 -10.96 10.35 16.69
CA ILE A 291 -11.08 9.28 15.67
C ILE A 291 -12.40 8.46 15.81
N TYR A 292 -13.19 8.70 16.86
CA TYR A 292 -14.58 8.24 16.98
C TYR A 292 -15.47 8.72 15.84
N LEU A 293 -15.22 9.90 15.27
CA LEU A 293 -15.95 10.34 14.08
C LEU A 293 -15.55 9.51 12.85
N PHE A 294 -14.33 8.98 12.80
CA PHE A 294 -13.77 8.21 11.69
C PHE A 294 -14.39 6.80 11.56
N ILE A 295 -14.50 6.02 12.65
CA ILE A 295 -15.14 4.68 12.58
C ILE A 295 -16.67 4.78 12.48
N PHE A 296 -17.29 5.73 13.17
CA PHE A 296 -18.75 5.88 13.16
C PHE A 296 -19.25 6.48 11.84
N SER A 297 -18.50 7.38 11.19
CA SER A 297 -18.82 7.88 9.84
C SER A 297 -18.63 6.80 8.77
N PHE A 298 -17.60 5.95 8.88
CA PHE A 298 -17.40 4.82 7.98
C PHE A 298 -18.56 3.81 8.04
N ILE A 299 -19.06 3.48 9.23
CA ILE A 299 -20.20 2.57 9.40
C ILE A 299 -21.52 3.23 8.97
N LYS A 300 -21.68 4.53 9.23
CA LYS A 300 -22.91 5.27 8.88
C LYS A 300 -23.00 5.62 7.39
N SER A 301 -21.90 5.65 6.66
CA SER A 301 -21.87 5.83 5.20
C SER A 301 -22.13 4.53 4.41
N ILE A 302 -22.15 3.38 5.09
CA ILE A 302 -22.41 2.05 4.51
C ILE A 302 -23.82 1.55 4.86
N SER A 303 -24.59 2.31 5.66
CA SER A 303 -26.03 2.12 5.93
C SER A 303 -26.86 3.22 5.29
#